data_AF-A0A944C9E4-F1
#
_entry.id   AF-A0A944C9E4-F1
#
_cell.length_a   1.000
_cell.length_b   1.000
_cell.length_c   1.000
_cell.angle_alpha   90.00
_cell.angle_beta   90.00
_cell.angle_gamma   90.00
#
_symmetry.space_group_name_H-M   'P 1'
#
loop_
_entity.id
_entity.type
_entity.pdbx_description
1 polymer ?
#
loop_
_entity_poly.entity_id
_entity_poly.type
_entity_poly.pdbx_seq_one_letter_code
_entity_poly.pdbx_strand_id
1 'polypeptide(L)'
;YYKHTPGMSPEQRAAYNFDVPAALDTHLLVEHVAQLRAGRPAQVPIYDFCTQTRCEHARTVEPVPVVVVEGILVMADDELMEQVDLSIFIDVDEPTRLERRLRRDCGERGWSLENAQRNYEQIVRPAHMLYVEPARAKADIVLNDALDDAALQVLAAGIRAAAEN
;
A
#
# COMPACT_ATOMS: atom_id res chain seq x y z
N TYR A 1 6.20 3.09 -0.44
CA TYR A 1 7.39 3.70 0.19
C TYR A 1 8.29 2.61 0.75
N TYR A 2 8.96 1.81 -0.08
CA TYR A 2 9.92 0.82 0.42
C TYR A 2 11.23 1.49 0.81
N LYS A 3 11.90 1.00 1.85
CA LYS A 3 13.23 1.48 2.26
C LYS A 3 14.23 1.32 1.12
N HIS A 4 15.14 2.28 1.02
CA HIS A 4 16.23 2.20 0.06
C HIS A 4 17.34 1.30 0.63
N THR A 5 17.56 0.14 0.01
CA THR A 5 18.53 -0.87 0.46
C THR A 5 19.60 -1.17 -0.61
N PRO A 6 20.40 -0.16 -1.03
CA PRO A 6 21.33 -0.31 -2.16
C PRO A 6 22.44 -1.33 -1.91
N GLY A 7 22.74 -1.64 -0.64
CA GLY A 7 23.81 -2.58 -0.24
C GLY A 7 23.40 -4.06 -0.21
N MET A 8 22.15 -4.41 -0.51
CA MET A 8 21.74 -5.82 -0.52
C MET A 8 22.27 -6.56 -1.76
N SER A 9 22.68 -7.81 -1.61
CA SER A 9 22.92 -8.70 -2.75
C SER A 9 21.59 -9.11 -3.40
N PRO A 10 21.60 -9.63 -4.66
CA PRO A 10 20.40 -10.19 -5.28
C PRO A 10 19.73 -11.28 -4.43
N GLU A 11 20.53 -12.14 -3.79
CA GLU A 11 20.02 -13.22 -2.93
C GLU A 11 19.36 -12.67 -1.66
N GLN A 12 19.96 -11.64 -1.05
CA GLN A 12 19.39 -10.97 0.11
C GLN A 12 18.06 -10.27 -0.24
N ARG A 13 17.98 -9.64 -1.41
CA ARG A 13 16.74 -9.02 -1.90
C ARG A 13 15.64 -10.06 -2.16
N ALA A 14 15.99 -11.18 -2.80
CA ALA A 14 15.04 -12.26 -3.05
C ALA A 14 14.49 -12.89 -1.76
N ALA A 15 15.27 -12.88 -0.68
CA ALA A 15 14.86 -13.36 0.65
C ALA A 15 14.20 -12.27 1.53
N TYR A 16 14.19 -11.01 1.08
CA TYR A 16 13.68 -9.91 1.88
C TYR A 16 12.15 -9.90 1.92
N ASN A 17 11.59 -9.80 3.12
CA ASN A 17 10.15 -9.72 3.30
C ASN A 17 9.69 -8.27 3.12
N PHE A 18 9.01 -7.99 2.01
CA PHE A 18 8.46 -6.67 1.70
C PHE A 18 7.09 -6.41 2.34
N ASP A 19 6.45 -7.42 2.92
CA ASP A 19 5.10 -7.35 3.50
C ASP A 19 5.10 -7.01 5.00
N VAL A 20 6.23 -6.55 5.56
CA VAL A 20 6.34 -6.16 6.98
C VAL A 20 6.58 -4.65 7.16
N PRO A 21 6.13 -4.03 8.27
CA PRO A 21 6.33 -2.60 8.51
C PRO A 21 7.78 -2.15 8.40
N ALA A 22 8.72 -2.98 8.85
CA ALA A 22 10.15 -2.67 8.81
C ALA A 22 10.72 -2.49 7.38
N ALA A 23 10.04 -3.02 6.36
CA ALA A 23 10.41 -2.85 4.95
C ALA A 23 10.02 -1.49 4.38
N LEU A 24 9.11 -0.77 5.05
CA LEU A 24 8.61 0.52 4.61
C LEU A 24 9.37 1.67 5.24
N ASP A 25 9.57 2.71 4.44
CA ASP A 25 10.08 4.02 4.83
C ASP A 25 8.90 4.90 5.27
N THR A 26 8.19 4.44 6.30
CA THR A 26 6.94 5.09 6.74
C THR A 26 7.17 6.49 7.27
N HIS A 27 8.30 6.75 7.92
CA HIS A 27 8.69 8.10 8.33
C HIS A 27 8.73 9.07 7.14
N LEU A 28 9.31 8.66 6.00
CA LEU A 28 9.30 9.49 4.79
C LEU A 28 7.89 9.70 4.23
N LEU A 29 7.03 8.68 4.31
CA LEU A 29 5.62 8.80 3.92
C LEU A 29 4.88 9.81 4.81
N VAL A 30 5.03 9.70 6.14
CA VAL A 30 4.49 10.62 7.14
C VAL A 30 4.93 12.05 6.86
N GLU A 31 6.22 12.26 6.58
CA GLU A 31 6.75 13.58 6.25
C GLU A 31 6.12 14.14 4.96
N HIS A 32 6.02 13.32 3.90
CA HIS A 32 5.43 13.75 2.64
C HIS A 32 3.94 14.04 2.76
N VAL A 33 3.19 13.28 3.56
CA VAL A 33 1.78 13.57 3.85
C VAL A 33 1.67 14.91 4.58
N ALA A 34 2.51 15.16 5.57
CA ALA A 34 2.55 16.44 6.29
C ALA A 34 2.92 17.62 5.36
N GLN A 35 3.84 17.42 4.41
CA GLN A 35 4.17 18.43 3.39
C GLN A 35 2.96 18.76 2.51
N LEU A 36 2.27 17.74 1.98
CA LEU A 36 1.09 17.91 1.14
C LEU A 36 -0.05 18.60 1.88
N ARG A 37 -0.34 18.20 3.13
CA ARG A 37 -1.32 18.87 4.01
C ARG A 37 -0.98 20.34 4.24
N ALA A 38 0.31 20.68 4.29
CA ALA A 38 0.78 22.05 4.45
C ALA A 38 0.90 22.84 3.13
N GLY A 39 0.31 22.34 2.03
CA GLY A 39 0.33 23.02 0.74
C GLY A 39 1.70 23.04 0.06
N ARG A 40 2.57 22.08 0.37
CA ARG A 40 3.90 21.94 -0.25
C ARG A 40 3.98 20.67 -1.10
N PRO A 41 4.68 20.69 -2.24
CA PRO A 41 4.88 19.51 -3.06
C PRO A 41 5.80 18.50 -2.35
N ALA A 42 5.59 17.21 -2.63
CA ALA A 42 6.39 16.10 -2.11
C ALA A 42 7.10 15.35 -3.24
N GLN A 43 8.33 14.88 -2.99
CA GLN A 43 9.13 14.09 -3.93
C GLN A 43 8.95 12.60 -3.68
N VAL A 44 7.88 12.02 -4.21
CA VAL A 44 7.49 10.63 -3.93
C VAL A 44 8.45 9.66 -4.63
N PRO A 45 9.13 8.78 -3.88
CA PRO A 45 10.06 7.82 -4.47
C PRO A 45 9.33 6.79 -5.34
N ILE A 46 9.94 6.43 -6.48
CA ILE A 46 9.45 5.37 -7.35
C ILE A 46 10.17 4.07 -6.99
N TYR A 47 9.43 2.98 -6.89
CA TYR A 47 9.99 1.65 -6.61
C TYR A 47 9.81 0.73 -7.82
N ASP A 48 10.89 0.08 -8.23
CA ASP A 48 10.89 -0.89 -9.31
C ASP A 48 10.79 -2.30 -8.73
N PHE A 49 9.69 -2.98 -9.01
CA PHE A 49 9.44 -4.34 -8.54
C PHE A 49 10.21 -5.41 -9.34
N CYS A 50 10.70 -5.09 -10.54
CA CYS A 50 11.53 -5.99 -11.34
C CYS A 50 12.94 -6.06 -10.76
N THR A 51 13.53 -4.91 -10.40
CA THR A 51 14.86 -4.83 -9.81
C THR A 51 14.85 -4.88 -8.27
N GLN A 52 13.68 -4.72 -7.65
CA GLN A 52 13.48 -4.65 -6.21
C GLN A 52 14.32 -3.54 -5.55
N THR A 53 14.34 -2.37 -6.18
CA THR A 53 15.07 -1.19 -5.69
C THR A 53 14.25 0.09 -5.88
N ARG A 54 14.66 1.14 -5.16
CA ARG A 54 14.16 2.50 -5.38
C ARG A 54 14.87 3.09 -6.60
N CYS A 55 14.14 3.72 -7.49
CA CYS A 55 14.72 4.46 -8.61
C CYS A 55 15.45 5.72 -8.10
N GLU A 56 16.45 6.19 -8.84
CA GLU A 56 17.15 7.44 -8.51
C GLU A 56 16.25 8.68 -8.63
N HIS A 57 15.18 8.57 -9.42
CA HIS A 57 14.27 9.67 -9.72
C HIS A 57 12.99 9.53 -8.90
N ALA A 58 12.47 10.67 -8.45
CA ALA A 58 11.20 10.75 -7.73
C ALA A 58 10.12 11.38 -8.62
N ARG A 59 8.86 11.11 -8.28
CA ARG A 59 7.70 11.78 -8.86
C ARG A 59 7.29 12.94 -7.96
N THR A 60 7.26 14.15 -8.49
CA THR A 60 6.64 15.28 -7.80
C THR A 60 5.13 15.05 -7.68
N VAL A 61 4.61 15.14 -6.46
CA VAL A 61 3.17 15.22 -6.20
C VAL A 61 2.87 16.61 -5.67
N GLU A 62 2.01 17.32 -6.40
CA GLU A 62 1.54 18.64 -5.99
C GLU A 62 0.44 18.51 -4.92
N PRO A 63 0.34 19.47 -3.99
CA PRO A 63 -0.75 19.50 -3.03
C PRO A 63 -2.08 19.70 -3.76
N VAL A 64 -3.05 18.87 -3.43
CA VAL A 64 -4.42 18.93 -3.96
C VAL A 64 -5.42 18.71 -2.80
N PRO A 65 -6.69 19.11 -2.94
CA PRO A 65 -7.66 19.01 -1.85
C PRO A 65 -7.87 17.60 -1.28
N VAL A 66 -7.64 16.57 -2.10
CA VAL A 66 -7.78 15.16 -1.68
C VAL A 66 -6.49 14.40 -2.01
N VAL A 67 -5.83 13.89 -0.97
CA VAL A 67 -4.67 13.01 -1.10
C VAL A 67 -5.09 11.59 -0.70
N VAL A 68 -4.91 10.64 -1.62
CA VAL A 68 -5.16 9.22 -1.33
C VAL A 68 -3.83 8.55 -1.01
N VAL A 69 -3.72 8.00 0.20
CA VAL A 69 -2.59 7.16 0.63
C VAL A 69 -3.04 5.71 0.61
N GLU A 70 -2.44 4.91 -0.26
CA GLU A 70 -2.78 3.50 -0.44
C GLU A 70 -1.59 2.57 -0.11
N GLY A 71 -1.92 1.37 0.36
CA GLY A 71 -0.95 0.30 0.57
C GLY A 71 -1.41 -0.69 1.64
N ILE A 72 -0.84 -1.90 1.60
CA ILE A 72 -1.23 -3.00 2.51
C ILE A 72 -0.97 -2.72 3.99
N LEU A 73 -0.08 -1.79 4.32
CA LEU A 73 0.38 -1.52 5.70
C LEU A 73 0.17 -0.06 6.13
N VAL A 74 -0.56 0.77 5.36
CA VAL A 74 -0.71 2.20 5.69
C VAL A 74 -1.42 2.41 7.03
N MET A 75 -2.33 1.51 7.39
CA MET A 75 -3.02 1.55 8.69
C MET A 75 -2.22 0.91 9.84
N ALA A 76 -1.10 0.24 9.54
CA ALA A 76 -0.30 -0.40 10.57
C ALA A 76 0.53 0.61 11.39
N ASP A 77 0.65 1.86 10.92
CA ASP A 77 1.44 2.92 11.54
C ASP A 77 0.53 3.99 12.16
N ASP A 78 0.69 4.24 13.45
CA ASP A 78 -0.18 5.16 14.19
C ASP A 78 0.09 6.64 13.84
N GLU A 79 1.35 7.01 13.61
CA GLU A 79 1.73 8.40 13.26
C GLU A 79 1.18 8.81 11.90
N LEU A 80 1.15 7.88 10.94
CA LEU A 80 0.46 8.10 9.67
C LEU A 80 -1.05 8.25 9.87
N MET A 81 -1.66 7.38 10.69
CA MET A 81 -3.10 7.40 10.92
C MET A 81 -3.58 8.67 11.64
N GLU A 82 -2.76 9.31 12.46
CA GLU A 82 -3.05 10.63 13.06
C GLU A 82 -3.25 11.74 12.00
N GLN A 83 -2.75 11.55 10.78
CA GLN A 83 -2.88 12.50 9.67
C GLN A 83 -3.97 12.11 8.66
N VAL A 84 -4.72 11.02 8.91
CA VAL A 84 -5.76 10.52 8.01
C VAL A 84 -7.13 11.03 8.48
N ASP A 85 -7.83 11.75 7.59
CA ASP A 85 -9.18 12.26 7.90
C ASP A 85 -10.28 11.21 7.63
N LEU A 86 -10.01 10.22 6.75
CA LEU A 86 -10.91 9.10 6.43
C LEU A 86 -10.09 7.86 6.06
N SER A 87 -10.36 6.75 6.72
CA SER A 87 -9.67 5.47 6.51
C SER A 87 -10.60 4.38 5.98
N ILE A 88 -10.15 3.68 4.94
CA ILE A 88 -10.98 2.69 4.21
C ILE A 88 -10.20 1.39 4.05
N PHE A 89 -10.73 0.29 4.58
CA PHE A 89 -10.18 -1.04 4.43
C PHE A 89 -10.97 -1.83 3.39
N ILE A 90 -10.26 -2.45 2.43
CA ILE A 90 -10.89 -3.28 1.39
C ILE A 90 -10.79 -4.75 1.80
N ASP A 91 -11.89 -5.31 2.29
CA ASP A 91 -12.05 -6.68 2.77
C ASP A 91 -12.52 -7.62 1.67
N VAL A 92 -11.58 -8.36 1.11
CA VAL A 92 -11.83 -9.37 0.08
C VAL A 92 -11.41 -10.71 0.62
N ASP A 93 -12.19 -11.76 0.34
CA ASP A 93 -11.86 -13.10 0.81
C ASP A 93 -10.47 -13.57 0.32
N GLU A 94 -9.82 -14.38 1.15
CA GLU A 94 -8.46 -14.86 0.91
C GLU A 94 -8.32 -15.62 -0.43
N PRO A 95 -9.23 -16.56 -0.80
CA PRO A 95 -9.20 -17.22 -2.11
C PRO A 95 -9.20 -16.25 -3.30
N THR A 96 -10.11 -15.27 -3.28
CA THR A 96 -10.22 -14.27 -4.35
C THR A 96 -8.94 -13.43 -4.46
N ARG A 97 -8.38 -12.98 -3.33
CA ARG A 97 -7.11 -12.24 -3.32
C ARG A 97 -5.95 -13.09 -3.83
N LEU A 98 -5.87 -14.35 -3.42
CA LEU A 98 -4.83 -15.27 -3.87
C LEU A 98 -4.91 -15.50 -5.38
N GLU A 99 -6.11 -15.75 -5.93
CA GLU A 99 -6.28 -15.93 -7.37
C GLU A 99 -5.81 -14.70 -8.16
N ARG A 100 -6.26 -13.50 -7.76
CA ARG A 100 -5.86 -12.24 -8.39
C ARG A 100 -4.34 -12.03 -8.31
N ARG A 101 -3.75 -12.35 -7.17
CA ARG A 101 -2.29 -12.26 -6.94
C ARG A 101 -1.52 -13.20 -7.85
N LEU A 102 -1.89 -14.48 -7.92
CA LEU A 102 -1.21 -15.46 -8.77
C LEU A 102 -1.30 -15.07 -10.24
N ARG A 103 -2.47 -14.60 -10.69
CA ARG A 103 -2.66 -14.12 -12.06
C ARG A 103 -1.72 -12.95 -12.39
N ARG A 104 -1.63 -11.96 -11.50
CA ARG A 104 -0.74 -10.80 -11.65
C ARG A 104 0.72 -11.20 -11.64
N ASP A 105 1.15 -11.96 -10.63
CA ASP A 105 2.57 -12.30 -10.45
C ASP A 105 3.09 -13.20 -11.59
N CYS A 106 2.27 -14.15 -12.09
CA CYS A 106 2.64 -14.97 -13.24
C CYS A 106 2.52 -14.23 -14.58
N GLY A 107 1.46 -13.43 -14.78
CA GLY A 107 1.17 -12.79 -16.05
C GLY A 107 1.97 -11.51 -16.32
N GLU A 108 2.22 -10.71 -15.28
CA GLU A 108 2.83 -9.38 -15.42
C GLU A 108 4.27 -9.34 -14.91
N ARG A 109 4.62 -10.16 -13.91
CA ARG A 109 5.94 -10.14 -13.26
C ARG A 109 6.84 -11.31 -13.66
N GLY A 110 6.33 -12.25 -14.47
CA GLY A 110 7.09 -13.39 -14.99
C GLY A 110 7.44 -14.46 -13.96
N TRP A 111 6.73 -14.52 -12.83
CA TRP A 111 6.97 -15.53 -11.80
C TRP A 111 6.39 -16.89 -12.21
N SER A 112 7.06 -17.99 -11.83
CA SER A 112 6.43 -19.31 -11.91
C SER A 112 5.31 -19.44 -10.87
N LEU A 113 4.29 -20.25 -11.18
CA LEU A 113 3.18 -20.52 -10.25
C LEU A 113 3.70 -21.06 -8.91
N GLU A 114 4.65 -21.99 -8.95
CA GLU A 114 5.26 -22.58 -7.75
C GLU A 114 5.94 -21.51 -6.88
N ASN A 115 6.71 -20.60 -7.47
CA ASN A 115 7.36 -19.52 -6.72
C ASN A 115 6.33 -18.55 -6.11
N ALA A 116 5.29 -18.21 -6.86
CA ALA A 116 4.24 -17.31 -6.39
C ALA A 116 3.44 -17.91 -5.22
N GLN A 117 3.11 -19.20 -5.29
CA GLN A 117 2.44 -19.94 -4.21
C GLN A 117 3.33 -20.08 -2.98
N ARG A 118 4.59 -20.53 -3.15
CA ARG A 118 5.53 -20.66 -2.04
C ARG A 118 5.73 -19.34 -1.30
N ASN A 119 5.93 -18.25 -2.05
CA ASN A 119 6.08 -16.92 -1.47
C ASN A 119 4.80 -16.47 -0.75
N TYR A 120 3.61 -16.77 -1.30
CA TYR A 120 2.36 -16.48 -0.62
C TYR A 120 2.26 -17.16 0.75
N GLU A 121 2.49 -18.47 0.79
CA GLU A 121 2.34 -19.27 2.00
C GLU A 121 3.38 -18.92 3.07
N GLN A 122 4.62 -18.66 2.66
CA GLN A 122 5.74 -18.48 3.58
C GLN A 122 5.92 -17.03 4.04
N ILE A 123 5.53 -16.06 3.21
CA ILE A 123 5.83 -14.64 3.43
C ILE A 123 4.55 -13.81 3.55
N VAL A 124 3.74 -13.79 2.50
CA VAL A 124 2.60 -12.86 2.39
C VAL A 124 1.50 -13.19 3.38
N ARG A 125 1.07 -14.46 3.46
CA ARG A 125 -0.03 -14.88 4.33
C ARG A 125 0.30 -14.66 5.81
N PRO A 126 1.48 -15.07 6.34
CA PRO A 126 1.87 -14.76 7.71
C PRO A 126 1.92 -13.25 7.99
N ALA A 127 2.49 -12.46 7.07
CA ALA A 127 2.59 -11.01 7.24
C ALA A 127 1.21 -10.32 7.21
N HIS A 128 0.31 -10.78 6.33
CA HIS A 128 -1.07 -10.32 6.29
C HIS A 128 -1.78 -10.55 7.63
N MET A 129 -1.70 -11.76 8.18
CA MET A 129 -2.33 -12.09 9.45
C MET A 129 -1.74 -11.31 10.64
N LEU A 130 -0.45 -10.97 10.57
CA LEU A 130 0.24 -10.30 11.68
C LEU A 130 0.09 -8.78 11.65
N TYR A 131 0.03 -8.16 10.47
CA TYR A 131 0.11 -6.72 10.32
C TYR A 131 -1.07 -6.08 9.58
N VAL A 132 -1.61 -6.75 8.57
CA VAL A 132 -2.64 -6.17 7.70
C VAL A 132 -4.04 -6.40 8.28
N GLU A 133 -4.37 -7.65 8.62
CA GLU A 133 -5.70 -8.00 9.13
C GLU A 133 -6.01 -7.31 10.48
N PRO A 134 -5.09 -7.22 11.45
CA PRO A 134 -5.37 -6.50 12.70
C PRO A 134 -5.62 -4.99 12.49
N ALA A 135 -4.99 -4.39 11.47
CA ALA A 135 -5.15 -2.98 11.15
C ALA A 135 -6.56 -2.64 10.64
N ARG A 136 -7.36 -3.64 10.20
CA ARG A 136 -8.78 -3.47 9.86
C ARG A 136 -9.58 -2.78 10.97
N ALA A 137 -9.24 -3.04 12.23
CA ALA A 137 -9.94 -2.45 13.38
C ALA A 137 -9.79 -0.93 13.49
N LYS A 138 -8.83 -0.33 12.77
CA LYS A 138 -8.59 1.12 12.73
C LYS A 138 -9.36 1.81 11.61
N ALA A 139 -10.03 1.06 10.72
CA ALA A 139 -10.70 1.63 9.56
C ALA A 139 -12.07 2.23 9.93
N ASP A 140 -12.36 3.43 9.43
CA ASP A 140 -13.68 4.07 9.56
C ASP A 140 -14.72 3.33 8.70
N ILE A 141 -14.29 2.86 7.53
CA ILE A 141 -15.14 2.14 6.57
C ILE A 141 -14.44 0.84 6.16
N VAL A 142 -15.20 -0.26 6.16
CA VAL A 142 -14.79 -1.52 5.56
C VAL A 142 -15.66 -1.81 4.34
N LEU A 143 -15.05 -1.94 3.18
CA LEU A 143 -15.70 -2.24 1.90
C LEU A 143 -15.31 -3.63 1.43
N ASN A 144 -16.23 -4.37 0.82
CA ASN A 144 -15.93 -5.65 0.20
C ASN A 144 -15.74 -5.52 -1.32
N ASP A 145 -15.36 -6.59 -2.02
CA ASP A 145 -15.22 -6.54 -3.48
C ASP A 145 -16.56 -6.63 -4.24
N ALA A 146 -17.68 -6.76 -3.52
CA ALA A 146 -19.02 -6.60 -4.05
C ALA A 146 -19.46 -5.12 -4.05
N LEU A 147 -18.50 -4.19 -4.20
CA LEU A 147 -18.77 -2.78 -4.40
C LEU A 147 -19.66 -2.61 -5.63
N ASP A 148 -20.91 -2.23 -5.41
CA ASP A 148 -21.73 -1.72 -6.49
C ASP A 148 -21.25 -0.31 -6.87
N ASP A 149 -21.46 0.07 -8.12
CA ASP A 149 -21.07 1.40 -8.61
C ASP A 149 -21.74 2.52 -7.78
N ALA A 150 -22.89 2.24 -7.15
CA ALA A 150 -23.62 3.20 -6.33
C ALA A 150 -22.90 3.52 -5.00
N ALA A 151 -22.37 2.53 -4.29
CA ALA A 151 -21.62 2.71 -3.05
C ALA A 151 -20.34 3.52 -3.29
N LEU A 152 -19.64 3.23 -4.39
CA LEU A 152 -18.47 4.01 -4.79
C LEU A 152 -18.84 5.46 -5.14
N GLN A 153 -19.98 5.68 -5.81
CA GLN A 153 -20.48 7.02 -6.12
C GLN A 153 -20.82 7.81 -4.85
N VAL A 154 -21.50 7.19 -3.88
CA VAL A 154 -21.82 7.83 -2.59
C VAL A 154 -20.56 8.20 -1.83
N LEU A 155 -19.59 7.29 -1.75
CA LEU A 155 -18.30 7.56 -1.11
C LEU A 155 -17.57 8.71 -1.80
N ALA A 156 -17.47 8.67 -3.14
CA ALA A 156 -16.81 9.71 -3.91
C ALA A 156 -17.53 11.07 -3.82
N ALA A 157 -18.86 11.09 -3.64
CA ALA A 157 -19.61 12.31 -3.40
C ALA A 157 -19.33 12.88 -2.01
N GLY A 158 -19.28 12.04 -0.97
CA GLY A 158 -18.93 12.45 0.39
C GLY A 158 -17.53 13.04 0.49
N ILE A 159 -16.54 12.38 -0.11
CA ILE A 159 -15.15 12.87 -0.15
C ILE A 159 -15.07 14.23 -0.87
N ARG A 160 -15.77 14.39 -2.00
CA ARG A 160 -15.81 15.67 -2.72
C ARG A 160 -16.42 16.79 -1.88
N ALA A 161 -17.56 16.53 -1.24
CA ALA A 161 -18.20 17.51 -0.38
C ALA A 161 -17.32 17.91 0.82
N ALA A 162 -16.56 16.97 1.39
CA ALA A 162 -15.62 17.25 2.47
C ALA A 162 -14.43 18.12 2.01
N ALA A 163 -13.94 17.91 0.79
CA ALA A 163 -12.79 18.63 0.23
C ALA A 163 -13.10 20.06 -0.25
N GLU A 164 -14.38 20.41 -0.38
CA GLU A 164 -14.84 21.75 -0.79
C GLU A 164 -15.07 22.71 0.39
N ASN A 165 -15.01 22.21 1.64
CA ASN A 165 -15.15 22.99 2.88
C ASN A 165 -13.79 23.37 3.48
#